data_AF-A0A7S4UT33-F1
#
_entry.id   AF-A0A7S4UT33-F1
#
_cell.length_a   1.000
_cell.length_b   1.000
_cell.length_c   1.000
_cell.angle_alpha   90.00
_cell.angle_beta   90.00
_cell.angle_gamma   90.00
#
_symmetry.space_group_name_H-M   'P 1'
#
loop_
_entity.id
_entity.type
_entity.pdbx_description
1 polymer ?
#
loop_
_entity_poly.entity_id
_entity_poly.type
_entity_poly.pdbx_seq_one_letter_code
_entity_poly.pdbx_strand_id
1 'polypeptide(L)'
;MVAQQLHLGALRALSHIARLNEGQAHRIMSWKALGLGVDVLRIGGVDEEAILAALRFLAEVAAPCPFSYRQLTACGAAEATERAAGRYPRSKAVRSEAARVLGLCQGASA
;
A
#
# COMPACT_ATOMS: atom_id res chain seq x y z
N MET A 1 -4.34 9.98 -13.52
CA MET A 1 -2.98 10.26 -13.02
C MET A 1 -2.06 9.17 -13.57
N VAL A 2 -0.92 9.52 -14.18
CA VAL A 2 0.09 8.53 -14.61
C VAL A 2 1.12 8.43 -13.50
N ALA A 3 1.41 7.22 -13.01
CA ALA A 3 2.49 7.02 -12.04
C ALA A 3 3.83 7.28 -12.73
N GLN A 4 4.36 8.49 -12.62
CA GLN A 4 5.70 8.82 -13.11
C GLN A 4 6.75 8.05 -12.29
N GLN A 5 7.89 7.70 -12.90
CA GLN A 5 8.95 6.93 -12.21
C GLN A 5 9.43 7.57 -10.90
N LEU A 6 9.33 8.90 -10.79
CA LEU A 6 9.62 9.66 -9.59
C LEU A 6 8.67 9.32 -8.43
N HIS A 7 7.38 9.11 -8.71
CA HIS A 7 6.38 8.69 -7.71
C HIS A 7 6.63 7.25 -7.23
N LEU A 8 7.05 6.37 -8.15
CA LEU A 8 7.47 4.99 -7.86
C LEU A 8 8.71 4.96 -6.95
N GLY A 9 9.73 5.78 -7.25
CA GLY A 9 10.92 5.94 -6.43
C GLY A 9 10.59 6.47 -5.04
N ALA A 10 9.71 7.47 -4.94
CA ALA A 10 9.26 8.01 -3.66
C ALA A 10 8.52 6.96 -2.81
N LEU A 11 7.59 6.20 -3.40
CA LEU A 11 6.88 5.12 -2.71
C LEU A 11 7.84 4.08 -2.13
N ARG A 12 8.84 3.67 -2.91
CA ARG A 12 9.87 2.71 -2.48
C ARG A 12 10.70 3.24 -1.32
N ALA A 13 11.17 4.48 -1.43
CA ALA A 13 11.96 5.12 -0.38
C ALA A 13 11.16 5.21 0.91
N LEU A 14 9.91 5.68 0.84
CA LEU A 14 9.03 5.79 2.01
C LEU A 14 8.70 4.42 2.62
N SER A 15 8.46 3.39 1.79
CA SER A 15 8.26 2.02 2.27
C SER A 15 9.47 1.51 3.05
N HIS A 16 10.67 1.76 2.51
CA HIS A 16 11.92 1.33 3.14
C HIS A 16 12.16 2.05 4.46
N ILE A 17 11.90 3.37 4.51
CA ILE A 17 12.00 4.17 5.73
C ILE A 17 11.00 3.70 6.78
N ALA A 18 9.74 3.46 6.40
CA ALA A 18 8.69 2.98 7.30
C ALA A 18 9.07 1.63 7.92
N ARG A 19 9.62 0.71 7.12
CA ARG A 19 10.08 -0.60 7.59
C ARG A 19 11.25 -0.50 8.59
N LEU A 20 12.14 0.48 8.43
CA LEU A 20 13.32 0.63 9.30
C LEU A 20 13.01 1.36 10.61
N ASN A 21 11.93 2.14 10.68
CA ASN A 21 11.62 2.97 11.83
C ASN A 21 10.10 3.18 11.97
N GLU A 22 9.51 2.58 13.00
CA GLU A 22 8.08 2.69 13.31
C GLU A 22 7.64 4.14 13.52
N GLY A 23 8.47 4.97 14.16
CA GLY A 23 8.19 6.39 14.35
C GLY A 23 8.09 7.16 13.04
N GLN A 24 8.82 6.74 11.99
CA GLN A 24 8.67 7.30 10.65
C GLN A 24 7.41 6.77 9.96
N ALA A 25 7.05 5.50 10.14
CA ALA A 25 5.79 4.96 9.64
C ALA A 25 4.59 5.73 10.21
N HIS A 26 4.60 6.04 11.51
CA HIS A 26 3.56 6.86 12.16
C HIS A 26 3.49 8.28 11.59
N ARG A 27 4.64 8.91 11.31
CA ARG A 27 4.69 10.23 10.67
C ARG A 27 4.18 10.20 9.23
N ILE A 28 4.54 9.17 8.46
CA ILE A 28 4.05 9.00 7.08
C ILE A 28 2.53 8.81 7.08
N MET A 29 1.99 8.03 8.02
CA MET A 29 0.56 7.87 8.18
C MET A 29 -0.17 9.19 8.46
N SER A 30 0.41 10.07 9.28
CA SER A 30 -0.24 11.36 9.61
C SER A 30 -0.38 12.30 8.42
N TRP A 31 0.38 12.10 7.34
CA TRP A 31 0.30 12.87 6.09
C TRP A 31 -0.75 12.38 5.10
N LYS A 32 -1.71 11.53 5.53
CA LYS A 32 -2.70 10.88 4.64
C LYS A 32 -2.04 10.06 3.52
N ALA A 33 -0.81 9.61 3.72
CA ALA A 33 -0.02 8.99 2.67
C ALA A 33 -0.60 7.64 2.20
N LEU A 34 -1.41 6.96 3.04
CA LEU A 34 -2.17 5.77 2.64
C LEU A 34 -3.11 6.04 1.46
N GLY A 35 -3.74 7.22 1.40
CA GLY A 35 -4.59 7.61 0.28
C GLY A 35 -3.83 7.59 -1.05
N LEU A 36 -2.59 8.07 -1.05
CA LEU A 36 -1.74 8.06 -2.24
C LEU A 36 -1.41 6.64 -2.71
N GLY A 37 -1.12 5.72 -1.79
CA GLY A 37 -0.93 4.31 -2.13
C GLY A 37 -2.18 3.69 -2.76
N VAL A 38 -3.36 3.97 -2.21
CA VAL A 38 -4.64 3.50 -2.75
C VAL A 38 -4.95 4.12 -4.12
N ASP A 39 -4.67 5.40 -4.32
CA ASP A 39 -4.91 6.08 -5.59
C ASP A 39 -4.05 5.48 -6.70
N VAL A 40 -2.81 5.06 -6.41
CA VAL A 40 -1.97 4.34 -7.38
C VAL A 40 -2.60 3.01 -7.78
N LEU A 41 -3.16 2.23 -6.84
CA LEU A 41 -3.84 0.97 -7.16
C LEU A 41 -5.09 1.19 -8.05
N ARG A 42 -5.75 2.35 -7.92
CA ARG A 42 -6.93 2.70 -8.71
C ARG A 42 -6.61 3.11 -10.15
N ILE A 43 -5.40 3.56 -10.44
CA ILE A 43 -5.00 3.95 -11.81
C ILE A 43 -5.20 2.75 -12.75
N GLY A 44 -6.04 2.90 -13.76
CA GLY A 44 -6.22 1.91 -14.81
C GLY A 44 -4.97 1.81 -15.68
N GLY A 45 -4.48 0.59 -15.94
CA GLY A 45 -3.31 0.36 -16.79
C GLY A 45 -1.96 0.66 -16.14
N VAL A 46 -1.89 0.82 -14.80
CA VAL A 46 -0.62 0.90 -14.09
C VAL A 46 0.10 -0.44 -14.17
N ASP A 47 1.42 -0.42 -14.37
CA ASP A 47 2.23 -1.63 -14.50
C ASP A 47 2.33 -2.44 -13.18
N GLU A 48 2.79 -3.68 -13.30
CA GLU A 48 2.92 -4.60 -12.17
C GLU A 48 3.85 -4.05 -11.08
N GLU A 49 4.91 -3.36 -11.49
CA GLU A 49 5.94 -2.82 -10.60
C GLU A 49 5.40 -1.68 -9.74
N ALA A 50 4.55 -0.83 -10.31
CA ALA A 50 3.82 0.23 -9.62
C ALA A 50 2.79 -0.33 -8.64
N ILE A 51 2.03 -1.36 -9.04
CA ILE A 51 1.13 -2.06 -8.12
C ILE A 51 1.91 -2.64 -6.95
N LEU A 52 3.03 -3.33 -7.22
CA LEU A 52 3.84 -3.94 -6.18
C LEU A 52 4.42 -2.89 -5.21
N ALA A 53 4.90 -1.76 -5.73
CA ALA A 53 5.41 -0.66 -4.92
C ALA A 53 4.32 -0.05 -4.04
N ALA A 54 3.12 0.17 -4.57
CA ALA A 54 1.99 0.71 -3.82
C ALA A 54 1.51 -0.27 -2.72
N LEU A 55 1.40 -1.56 -3.02
CA LEU A 55 1.03 -2.58 -2.03
C LEU A 55 2.04 -2.68 -0.90
N ARG A 56 3.34 -2.71 -1.22
CA ARG A 56 4.41 -2.68 -0.21
C ARG A 56 4.34 -1.43 0.65
N PHE A 57 4.18 -0.28 0.03
CA PHE A 57 4.05 0.99 0.75
C PHE A 57 2.90 0.95 1.75
N LEU A 58 1.71 0.49 1.32
CA LEU A 58 0.56 0.36 2.20
C LEU A 58 0.85 -0.60 3.35
N ALA A 59 1.43 -1.77 3.07
CA ALA A 59 1.74 -2.77 4.09
C ALA A 59 2.77 -2.27 5.12
N GLU A 60 3.88 -1.68 4.67
CA GLU A 60 4.96 -1.22 5.56
C GLU A 60 4.56 -0.01 6.41
N VAL A 61 3.75 0.91 5.86
CA VAL A 61 3.27 2.08 6.61
C VAL A 61 2.17 1.69 7.60
N ALA A 62 1.27 0.79 7.20
CA ALA A 62 0.13 0.41 8.03
C ALA A 62 0.46 -0.62 9.11
N ALA A 63 1.42 -1.52 8.90
CA ALA A 63 1.75 -2.60 9.82
C ALA A 63 2.11 -2.14 11.25
N PRO A 64 2.99 -1.14 11.47
CA PRO A 64 3.38 -0.72 12.82
C PRO A 64 2.35 0.20 13.50
N CYS A 65 1.19 0.43 12.87
CA CYS A 65 0.23 1.40 13.34
C CYS A 65 -1.09 0.73 13.79
N PRO A 66 -1.41 0.71 15.10
CA PRO A 66 -2.57 -0.02 15.64
C PRO A 66 -3.94 0.49 15.16
N PHE A 67 -3.99 1.70 14.57
CA PHE A 67 -5.22 2.29 14.04
C PHE A 67 -5.23 2.39 12.51
N SER A 68 -4.30 1.70 11.84
CA SER A 68 -4.21 1.71 10.37
C SER A 68 -5.48 1.18 9.70
N TYR A 69 -6.14 0.19 10.29
CA TYR A 69 -7.40 -0.39 9.81
C TYR A 69 -8.42 0.70 9.45
N ARG A 70 -8.73 1.62 10.37
CA ARG A 70 -9.76 2.65 10.13
C ARG A 70 -9.42 3.55 8.94
N GLN A 71 -8.14 3.90 8.79
CA GLN A 71 -7.68 4.75 7.69
C GLN A 71 -7.68 3.98 6.37
N LEU A 72 -7.23 2.73 6.37
CA LEU A 72 -7.28 1.84 5.20
C LEU A 72 -8.72 1.64 4.71
N THR A 73 -9.66 1.40 5.63
CA THR A 73 -11.08 1.29 5.32
C THR A 73 -11.63 2.60 4.75
N ALA A 74 -11.34 3.74 5.40
CA ALA A 74 -11.82 5.05 4.95
C ALA A 74 -11.32 5.41 3.54
N CYS A 75 -10.13 4.96 3.16
CA CYS A 75 -9.59 5.17 1.82
C CYS A 75 -10.09 4.12 0.80
N GLY A 76 -10.78 3.06 1.21
CA GLY A 76 -11.23 1.97 0.33
C GLY A 76 -10.08 1.07 -0.13
N ALA A 77 -9.10 0.82 0.75
CA ALA A 77 -7.88 0.06 0.42
C ALA A 77 -8.16 -1.41 0.09
N ALA A 78 -9.15 -2.03 0.73
CA ALA A 78 -9.49 -3.44 0.49
C ALA A 78 -9.93 -3.69 -0.97
N GLU A 79 -10.95 -2.96 -1.43
CA GLU A 79 -11.48 -3.05 -2.80
C GLU A 79 -10.41 -2.68 -3.85
N ALA A 80 -9.57 -1.68 -3.55
CA ALA A 80 -8.47 -1.31 -4.45
C ALA A 80 -7.41 -2.41 -4.55
N THR A 81 -7.09 -3.05 -3.42
CA THR A 81 -6.13 -4.15 -3.33
C THR A 81 -6.63 -5.40 -4.06
N GLU A 82 -7.90 -5.77 -3.87
CA GLU A 82 -8.50 -6.92 -4.56
C GLU A 82 -8.50 -6.73 -6.07
N ARG A 83 -8.89 -5.54 -6.54
CA ARG A 83 -8.82 -5.20 -7.98
C ARG A 83 -7.40 -5.25 -8.51
N ALA A 84 -6.43 -4.72 -7.77
CA ALA A 84 -5.02 -4.75 -8.15
C ALA A 84 -4.48 -6.20 -8.25
N ALA A 85 -4.83 -7.06 -7.30
CA ALA A 85 -4.47 -8.48 -7.32
C ALA A 85 -5.12 -9.23 -8.49
N GLY A 86 -6.37 -8.89 -8.81
CA GLY A 86 -7.10 -9.45 -9.95
C GLY A 86 -6.50 -9.08 -11.32
N ARG A 87 -5.81 -7.94 -11.43
CA ARG A 87 -5.09 -7.55 -12.66
C ARG A 87 -3.85 -8.39 -12.92
N TYR A 88 -3.16 -8.84 -11.87
CA TYR A 88 -1.93 -9.63 -11.97
C TYR A 88 -2.04 -10.96 -11.21
N PRO A 89 -2.96 -11.87 -11.60
CA PRO A 89 -3.28 -13.07 -10.83
C PRO A 89 -2.13 -14.09 -10.79
N ARG A 90 -1.21 -14.03 -11.76
CA ARG A 90 -0.03 -14.90 -11.85
C ARG A 90 1.17 -14.37 -11.08
N SER A 91 1.15 -13.10 -10.65
CA SER A 91 2.25 -12.51 -9.90
C SER A 91 2.19 -12.95 -8.44
N LYS A 92 3.14 -13.81 -8.05
CA LYS A 92 3.28 -14.23 -6.65
C LYS A 92 3.58 -13.05 -5.73
N ALA A 93 4.37 -12.08 -6.20
CA ALA A 93 4.74 -10.90 -5.44
C ALA A 93 3.52 -10.01 -5.17
N VAL A 94 2.75 -9.66 -6.21
CA VAL A 94 1.52 -8.87 -6.04
C VAL A 94 0.54 -9.58 -5.11
N ARG A 95 0.33 -10.89 -5.27
CA ARG A 95 -0.56 -11.66 -4.40
C ARG A 95 -0.11 -11.68 -2.94
N SER A 96 1.18 -11.83 -2.70
CA SER A 96 1.73 -11.85 -1.35
C SER A 96 1.56 -10.50 -0.64
N GLU A 97 1.87 -9.40 -1.32
CA GLU A 97 1.72 -8.06 -0.74
C GLU A 97 0.23 -7.67 -0.60
N ALA A 98 -0.62 -8.07 -1.56
CA ALA A 98 -2.06 -7.88 -1.46
C ALA A 98 -2.64 -8.59 -0.23
N ALA A 99 -2.21 -9.83 0.04
CA ALA A 99 -2.65 -10.56 1.23
C ALA A 99 -2.24 -9.83 2.53
N ARG A 100 -1.03 -9.26 2.59
CA ARG A 100 -0.58 -8.44 3.73
C ARG A 100 -1.49 -7.24 3.94
N VAL A 101 -1.78 -6.47 2.88
CA VAL A 101 -2.65 -5.28 2.97
C VAL A 101 -4.08 -5.68 3.37
N LEU A 102 -4.62 -6.77 2.82
CA LEU A 102 -5.97 -7.25 3.16
C LEU A 102 -6.06 -7.71 4.62
N GLY A 103 -5.02 -8.37 5.16
CA GLY A 103 -4.96 -8.72 6.59
C GLY A 103 -5.03 -7.48 7.48
N LEU A 104 -4.30 -6.42 7.14
CA LEU A 104 -4.36 -5.13 7.85
C LEU A 104 -5.73 -4.46 7.70
N CYS A 105 -6.40 -4.62 6.55
CA CYS A 105 -7.77 -4.15 6.33
C CYS A 105 -8.84 -4.95 7.08
N GLN A 106 -8.50 -6.09 7.69
CA GLN A 106 -9.43 -6.89 8.51
C GLN A 106 -9.24 -6.64 10.01
N GLY A 107 -8.29 -5.78 10.40
CA GLY A 107 -7.97 -5.52 11.80
C GLY A 107 -7.26 -6.71 12.47
N ALA A 108 -6.73 -7.65 11.69
CA ALA A 108 -5.84 -8.69 12.20
C ALA A 108 -4.50 -8.02 12.55
N SER A 109 -4.41 -7.51 13.79
CA SER A 109 -3.14 -7.20 14.40
C SER A 109 -2.32 -8.49 14.47
N ALA A 110 -1.21 -8.52 13.73
CA ALA A 110 -0.14 -9.49 13.95
C ALA A 110 0.55 -9.21 15.29
#